data_AF-A0A561VML8-F1
#
_entry.id   AF-A0A561VML8-F1
#
_cell.length_a   1.000
_cell.length_b   1.000
_cell.length_c   1.000
_cell.angle_alpha   90.00
_cell.angle_beta   90.00
_cell.angle_gamma   90.00
#
_symmetry.space_group_name_H-M   'P 1'
#
loop_
_entity.id
_entity.type
_entity.pdbx_description
1 polymer ?
#
loop_
_entity_poly.entity_id
_entity_poly.type
_entity_poly.pdbx_seq_one_letter_code
_entity_poly.pdbx_strand_id
1 'polypeptide(L)' 'MRMSCNRVKLMGTHEIKVRLGSISRQRVNQLTAKAHFPKPVADLEQGRVWLADDIEKWISTHRAAADPAS' A
#
# COMPACT_ATOMS: atom_id res chain seq x y z
N MET A 1 35.09 -3.30 -3.13
CA MET A 1 33.74 -3.88 -3.30
C MET A 1 32.73 -2.73 -3.27
N ARG A 2 31.97 -2.46 -4.34
CA ARG A 2 30.86 -1.50 -4.28
C ARG A 2 29.61 -2.28 -3.87
N MET A 3 29.12 -2.05 -2.66
CA MET A 3 27.79 -2.54 -2.28
C MET A 3 26.75 -1.71 -3.02
N SER A 4 26.02 -2.32 -3.94
CA SER A 4 24.86 -1.70 -4.57
C SER A 4 23.79 -1.49 -3.50
N CYS A 5 23.58 -0.25 -3.07
CA CYS A 5 22.43 0.13 -2.26
C CYS A 5 21.18 0.07 -3.15
N ASN A 6 20.35 -0.96 -2.97
CA ASN A 6 19.04 -1.01 -3.61
C ASN A 6 18.11 -0.02 -2.88
N ARG A 7 17.54 0.96 -3.60
CA ARG A 7 16.57 1.90 -3.00
C ARG A 7 15.26 1.18 -2.75
N VAL A 8 14.89 1.03 -1.48
CA VAL A 8 13.57 0.57 -1.08
C VAL A 8 12.57 1.73 -1.17
N LYS A 9 11.44 1.51 -1.85
CA LYS A 9 10.31 2.45 -1.87
C LYS A 9 9.30 2.06 -0.80
N LEU A 10 8.93 3.02 0.04
CA LEU A 10 7.99 2.84 1.14
C LEU A 10 6.77 3.73 0.95
N MET A 11 5.64 3.30 1.49
CA MET A 11 4.39 4.07 1.52
C MET A 11 3.81 4.03 2.93
N GLY A 12 3.33 5.17 3.41
CA GLY A 12 2.48 5.26 4.59
C GLY A 12 1.00 5.38 4.21
N THR A 13 0.18 5.61 5.23
CA THR A 13 -1.28 5.78 5.05
C THR A 13 -1.62 6.90 4.08
N HIS A 14 -0.86 7.99 4.04
CA HIS A 14 -1.14 9.13 3.15
C HIS A 14 -0.86 8.80 1.68
N GLU A 15 0.28 8.18 1.39
CA GLU A 15 0.64 7.79 0.01
C GLU A 15 -0.37 6.77 -0.53
N ILE A 16 -0.74 5.78 0.29
CA ILE A 16 -1.78 4.79 -0.05
C ILE A 16 -3.12 5.48 -0.33
N LYS A 17 -3.50 6.46 0.49
CA LYS A 17 -4.72 7.27 0.30
C LYS A 17 -4.77 7.89 -1.09
N VAL A 18 -3.70 8.58 -1.48
CA VAL A 18 -3.57 9.25 -2.78
C VAL A 18 -3.58 8.22 -3.90
N ARG A 19 -2.83 7.13 -3.75
CA ARG A 19 -2.71 6.06 -4.75
C ARG A 19 -4.04 5.36 -5.05
N LEU A 20 -4.95 5.30 -4.08
CA LEU A 20 -6.30 4.73 -4.19
C LEU A 20 -7.36 5.72 -4.69
N GLY A 21 -6.98 6.90 -5.17
CA GLY A 21 -7.93 7.90 -5.68
C GLY A 21 -8.40 8.88 -4.61
N SER A 22 -7.52 9.25 -3.67
CA SER A 22 -7.78 10.26 -2.65
C SER A 22 -8.96 9.95 -1.71
N ILE A 23 -9.10 8.69 -1.31
CA ILE A 23 -10.10 8.25 -0.32
C ILE A 23 -9.87 8.85 1.08
N SER A 24 -10.77 8.67 2.04
CA SER A 24 -10.55 9.16 3.42
C SER A 24 -9.50 8.33 4.17
N ARG A 25 -8.80 8.93 5.15
CA ARG A 25 -7.85 8.18 6.02
C ARG A 25 -8.54 7.04 6.77
N GLN A 26 -9.77 7.25 7.23
CA GLN A 26 -10.57 6.20 7.88
C GLN A 26 -10.80 5.01 6.95
N ARG A 27 -11.08 5.26 5.67
CA ARG A 27 -11.25 4.20 4.67
C ARG A 27 -9.96 3.42 4.43
N VAL A 28 -8.81 4.10 4.39
CA VAL A 28 -7.50 3.44 4.32
C VAL A 28 -7.29 2.54 5.54
N ASN A 29 -7.55 3.03 6.75
CA ASN A 29 -7.40 2.24 7.96
C ASN A 29 -8.26 0.96 7.95
N GLN A 30 -9.53 1.06 7.51
CA GLN A 30 -10.40 -0.11 7.34
C GLN A 30 -9.85 -1.10 6.31
N LEU A 31 -9.31 -0.62 5.18
CA LEU A 31 -8.70 -1.48 4.16
C LEU A 31 -7.48 -2.20 4.72
N THR A 32 -6.60 -1.48 5.41
CA THR A 32 -5.36 -2.00 6.00
C THR A 32 -5.58 -2.97 7.17
N ALA A 33 -6.81 -3.11 7.65
CA ALA A 33 -7.20 -4.08 8.67
C ALA A 33 -7.69 -5.41 8.05
N LYS A 34 -7.91 -5.46 6.73
CA LYS A 34 -8.38 -6.68 6.05
C LYS A 34 -7.26 -7.71 5.94
N ALA A 35 -7.60 -8.99 6.08
CA ALA A 35 -6.65 -10.10 6.03
C ALA A 35 -5.85 -10.20 4.70
N HIS A 36 -6.46 -9.78 3.59
CA HIS A 36 -5.82 -9.80 2.26
C HIS A 36 -5.02 -8.52 1.94
N PHE A 37 -4.99 -7.54 2.86
CA PHE A 37 -4.18 -6.34 2.67
C PHE A 37 -2.71 -6.64 3.03
N PRO A 38 -1.73 -6.03 2.33
CA PRO A 38 -0.32 -6.24 2.63
C PRO A 38 0.04 -5.97 4.09
N LYS A 39 0.91 -6.81 4.65
CA LYS A 39 1.41 -6.62 6.02
C LYS A 39 2.34 -5.40 6.05
N PRO A 40 2.26 -4.55 7.08
CA PRO A 40 3.20 -3.46 7.25
C PRO A 40 4.61 -4.01 7.53
N VAL A 41 5.63 -3.33 7.03
CA VAL A 41 7.03 -3.63 7.32
C VAL A 41 7.54 -2.94 8.57
N ALA A 42 6.85 -1.87 8.99
CA ALA A 42 7.11 -1.20 10.26
C ALA A 42 5.81 -0.62 10.82
N ASP A 43 5.75 -0.54 12.15
CA ASP A 43 4.76 0.23 12.89
C ASP A 43 5.49 1.33 13.65
N LEU A 44 5.18 2.58 13.32
CA LEU A 44 5.79 3.76 13.92
C LEU A 44 4.73 4.50 14.72
N GLU A 45 5.15 5.35 15.67
CA GLU A 45 4.24 6.25 16.40
C GLU A 45 3.41 7.15 15.44
N GLN A 46 3.95 7.47 14.27
CA GLN A 46 3.26 8.25 13.23
C GLN A 46 2.32 7.42 12.34
N GLY A 47 2.41 6.09 12.43
CA GLY A 47 1.60 5.14 11.68
C GLY A 47 2.41 4.02 11.03
N ARG A 48 1.67 3.07 10.44
CA ARG A 48 2.20 1.91 9.73
C ARG A 48 2.84 2.29 8.40
N VAL A 49 3.87 1.53 8.01
CA VAL A 49 4.62 1.70 6.77
C VAL A 49 4.65 0.38 6.00
N TRP A 50 4.51 0.45 4.69
CA TRP A 50 4.47 -0.71 3.78
C TRP A 50 5.53 -0.57 2.68
N LEU A 51 5.90 -1.71 2.08
CA LEU A 51 6.63 -1.71 0.80
C LEU A 51 5.70 -1.20 -0.30
N ALA A 52 6.18 -0.24 -1.09
CA ALA A 52 5.43 0.26 -2.22
C ALA A 52 5.04 -0.87 -3.19
N ASP A 53 5.96 -1.78 -3.48
CA ASP A 53 5.74 -2.88 -4.43
C ASP A 53 4.59 -3.80 -4.02
N ASP A 54 4.42 -4.06 -2.73
CA ASP A 54 3.32 -4.92 -2.24
C ASP A 54 1.98 -4.20 -2.32
N ILE A 55 1.95 -2.89 -2.07
CA ILE A 55 0.76 -2.07 -2.28
C ILE A 55 0.38 -2.05 -3.77
N GLU A 56 1.35 -1.84 -4.66
CA GLU A 56 1.11 -1.80 -6.10
C GLU A 56 0.56 -3.13 -6.64
N LYS A 57 1.15 -4.26 -6.22
CA LYS A 57 0.64 -5.61 -6.55
C LYS A 57 -0.80 -5.78 -6.04
N TRP A 58 -1.06 -5.40 -4.80
CA TRP A 58 -2.40 -5.50 -4.21
C TRP A 58 -3.42 -4.67 -5.00
N ILE A 59 -3.08 -3.43 -5.38
CA ILE A 59 -3.93 -2.55 -6.19
C ILE A 59 -4.21 -3.17 -7.56
N SER A 60 -3.18 -3.72 -8.22
CA SER A 60 -3.34 -4.37 -9.53
C SER A 60 -4.34 -5.53 -9.46
N THR A 61 -4.20 -6.43 -8.48
CA THR A 61 -5.11 -7.57 -8.30
C THR A 61 -6.54 -7.13 -7.96
N HIS A 62 -6.71 -6.11 -7.12
CA HIS A 62 -8.04 -5.70 -6.65
C HIS A 62 -8.76 -4.75 -7.61
N ARG A 63 -8.04 -3.98 -8.44
CA ARG A 63 -8.64 -3.20 -9.53
C ARG A 63 -9.06 -4.10 -10.68
N ALA A 64 -8.27 -5.12 -11.03
CA ALA A 64 -8.65 -6.09 -12.06
C ALA A 64 -9.93 -6.86 -11.70
N ALA A 65 -10.18 -7.11 -10.41
CA ALA A 65 -11.44 -7.71 -9.95
C ALA A 65 -12.66 -6.77 -9.99
N ALA A 66 -12.45 -5.46 -10.15
CA ALA A 66 -13.50 -4.45 -10.16
C ALA A 66 -13.97 -4.06 -11.58
N ASP A 67 -13.33 -4.58 -12.64
CA ASP A 67 -13.78 -4.42 -14.04
C ASP A 67 -14.41 -5.74 -14.58
N PRO A 68 -15.71 -5.99 -14.37
CA PRO A 68 -16.49 -6.92 -15.18
C PRO A 68 -17.27 -6.20 -16.29
N ALA A 69 -16.67 -5.21 -16.96
CA ALA A 69 -17.31 -4.51 -18.09
C ALA A 69 -16.28 -3.98 -19.09
N SER A 70 -15.98 -4.80 -20.11
CA SER A 70 -15.98 -4.30 -21.49
C SER A 70 -17.42 -4.03 -21.94
#